data_AF-A0A944PR79-F1
#
_entry.id   AF-A0A944PR79-F1
#
_cell.length_a   1.000
_cell.length_b   1.000
_cell.length_c   1.000
_cell.angle_alpha   90.00
_cell.angle_beta   90.00
_cell.angle_gamma   90.00
#
_symmetry.space_group_name_H-M   'P 1'
#
loop_
_entity.id
_entity.type
_entity.pdbx_description
1 polymer ?
#
loop_
_entity_poly.entity_id
_entity_poly.type
_entity_poly.pdbx_seq_one_letter_code
_entity_poly.pdbx_strand_id
1 'polypeptide(L)' 'MALDTASWYSPAAYYTGPAGNDYAGFFHTVGLNQRASGFPYDDIHDQSTVQILSNSGPPTSLTLGIGW' A
#
# COMPACT_ATOMS: atom_id res chain seq x y z
N MET A 1 10.49 6.73 -10.13
CA MET A 1 10.31 7.98 -10.92
C MET A 1 9.15 7.79 -11.88
N ALA A 2 8.21 8.75 -12.00
CA ALA A 2 7.07 8.61 -12.91
C ALA A 2 7.46 8.38 -14.38
N LEU A 3 8.63 8.92 -14.78
CA LEU A 3 9.17 8.82 -16.14
C LEU A 3 9.85 7.47 -16.46
N ASP A 4 10.14 6.65 -15.45
CA ASP A 4 10.73 5.33 -15.63
C ASP A 4 9.64 4.26 -15.46
N THR A 5 9.03 3.88 -16.58
CA THR A 5 7.91 2.92 -16.61
C THR A 5 8.33 1.51 -16.21
N ALA A 6 9.60 1.15 -16.36
CA ALA A 6 10.11 -0.16 -15.93
C ALA A 6 10.07 -0.31 -14.39
N SER A 7 10.12 0.81 -13.66
CA SER A 7 10.08 0.85 -12.20
C SER A 7 8.67 0.99 -11.61
N TRP A 8 7.62 1.09 -12.44
CA TRP A 8 6.24 1.31 -11.95
C TRP A 8 5.72 0.21 -11.04
N TYR A 9 6.26 -1.02 -11.15
CA TYR A 9 5.88 -2.18 -10.35
C TYR A 9 7.04 -2.64 -9.44
N SER A 10 7.88 -1.71 -8.99
CA SER A 10 8.98 -1.97 -8.06
C SER A 10 8.85 -1.06 -6.84
N PRO A 11 8.22 -1.53 -5.74
CA PRO A 11 7.99 -0.72 -4.54
C PRO A 11 9.24 -0.09 -3.95
N ALA A 12 10.38 -0.78 -4.06
CA ALA A 12 11.68 -0.28 -3.61
C ALA A 12 12.13 1.02 -4.34
N ALA A 13 11.56 1.31 -5.51
CA ALA A 13 11.84 2.53 -6.27
C ALA A 13 10.89 3.69 -5.94
N TYR A 14 9.82 3.46 -5.16
CA TYR A 14 8.85 4.50 -4.81
C TYR A 14 9.43 5.47 -3.79
N TYR A 15 9.01 6.74 -3.84
CA TYR A 15 9.39 7.80 -2.90
C TYR A 15 10.90 8.09 -2.75
N THR A 16 11.74 7.61 -3.68
CA THR A 16 13.21 7.80 -3.65
C THR A 16 13.69 9.12 -4.27
N GLY A 17 12.81 9.81 -4.99
CA GLY A 17 13.13 11.02 -5.75
C GLY A 17 12.78 12.32 -5.00
N PRO A 18 13.25 13.47 -5.50
CA PRO A 18 13.01 14.78 -4.89
C PRO A 18 11.55 15.27 -4.98
N ALA A 19 10.72 14.60 -5.77
CA ALA A 19 9.29 14.87 -5.90
C ALA A 19 8.53 13.56 -5.73
N GLY A 20 7.72 13.48 -4.68
CA GLY A 20 6.92 12.33 -4.30
C GLY A 20 5.79 12.72 -3.35
N ASN A 21 4.88 11.78 -3.07
CA ASN A 21 3.86 11.97 -2.05
C ASN A 21 4.41 11.48 -0.70
N ASP A 22 5.13 12.36 0.00
CA ASP A 22 5.79 12.03 1.28
C ASP A 22 4.77 11.64 2.38
N TYR A 23 3.55 12.17 2.31
CA TYR A 23 2.45 11.76 3.18
C TYR A 23 2.14 10.26 3.01
N ALA A 24 1.94 9.79 1.78
CA ALA A 24 1.72 8.36 1.52
C ALA A 24 2.96 7.54 1.90
N GLY A 25 4.15 8.01 1.51
CA GLY A 25 5.43 7.36 1.83
C GLY A 25 5.60 7.09 3.33
N PHE A 26 5.27 8.07 4.19
CA PHE A 26 5.28 7.88 5.64
C PHE A 26 4.41 6.71 6.10
N PHE A 27 3.15 6.63 5.66
CA PHE A 27 2.25 5.54 6.08
C PHE A 27 2.73 4.16 5.62
N HIS A 28 3.40 4.04 4.47
CA HIS A 28 4.03 2.78 4.07
C HIS A 28 5.21 2.38 4.97
N THR A 29 5.87 3.33 5.66
CA THR A 29 6.96 2.98 6.60
C THR A 29 6.45 2.37 7.92
N VAL A 30 5.25 2.75 8.36
CA VAL A 30 4.67 2.33 9.64
C VAL A 30 3.53 1.32 9.49
N GLY A 31 2.99 1.16 8.28
CA GLY A 31 1.93 0.21 7.96
C GLY A 31 2.40 -1.24 8.04
N LEU A 32 1.51 -2.14 8.47
CA LEU A 32 1.78 -3.57 8.47
C LEU A 32 2.11 -4.05 7.05
N ASN A 33 3.17 -4.85 6.93
CA ASN A 33 3.69 -5.31 5.63
C ASN A 33 3.98 -4.17 4.63
N GLN A 34 4.23 -2.95 5.11
CA GLN A 34 4.40 -1.76 4.27
C GLN A 34 3.19 -1.45 3.38
N ARG A 35 1.98 -1.83 3.80
CA ARG A 35 0.72 -1.55 3.11
C ARG A 35 0.04 -0.32 3.70
N ALA A 36 -0.42 0.59 2.86
CA ALA A 36 -1.12 1.80 3.26
C ALA A 36 -2.06 2.27 2.15
N SER A 37 -3.16 2.94 2.51
CA SER A 37 -4.06 3.59 1.56
C SER A 37 -3.91 5.11 1.71
N GLY A 38 -2.73 5.63 1.31
CA GLY A 38 -2.35 7.03 1.44
C GLY A 38 -2.89 7.94 0.34
N PHE A 39 -3.33 7.38 -0.78
CA PHE A 39 -3.99 8.07 -1.89
C PHE A 39 -4.99 7.14 -2.62
N PRO A 40 -5.91 7.65 -3.48
CA PRO A 40 -6.99 6.83 -4.04
C PRO A 40 -6.56 5.63 -4.90
N TYR A 41 -5.36 5.66 -5.48
CA TYR A 41 -4.84 4.63 -6.38
C TYR A 41 -3.67 3.84 -5.76
N ASP A 42 -3.57 3.81 -4.43
CA ASP A 42 -2.55 3.02 -3.72
C ASP A 42 -2.75 1.50 -3.91
N ASP A 43 -3.89 1.08 -4.45
CA ASP A 43 -4.15 -0.31 -4.80
C ASP A 43 -3.38 -0.78 -6.05
N ILE A 44 -2.83 0.16 -6.84
CA ILE A 44 -1.91 -0.18 -7.94
C ILE A 44 -0.73 -0.97 -7.38
N HIS A 45 -0.47 -2.12 -8.00
CA HIS A 45 0.59 -3.04 -7.57
C HIS A 45 0.43 -3.55 -6.12
N ASP A 46 -0.82 -3.70 -5.66
CA ASP A 46 -1.14 -4.30 -4.35
C ASP A 46 -0.61 -3.49 -3.15
N GLN A 47 -0.41 -2.17 -3.25
CA GLN A 47 0.19 -1.39 -2.14
C GLN A 47 -0.81 -0.95 -1.05
N SER A 48 -2.11 -1.00 -1.33
CA SER A 48 -3.18 -0.62 -0.41
C SER A 48 -3.34 -1.58 0.78
N THR A 49 -4.17 -1.17 1.75
CA THR A 49 -4.57 -2.04 2.88
C THR A 49 -5.69 -3.03 2.54
N VAL A 50 -6.18 -3.04 1.29
CA VAL A 50 -7.24 -3.96 0.86
C VAL A 50 -6.74 -5.40 0.97
N GLN A 51 -7.60 -6.30 1.46
CA GLN A 51 -7.36 -7.73 1.50
C GLN A 51 -8.43 -8.44 0.68
N ILE A 52 -8.01 -9.12 -0.38
CA ILE A 52 -8.86 -10.00 -1.18
C ILE A 52 -8.48 -11.43 -0.81
N LEU A 53 -9.39 -12.11 -0.14
CA LEU A 53 -9.15 -13.46 0.37
C LEU A 53 -9.47 -14.50 -0.70
N SER A 54 -8.60 -15.50 -0.85
CA SER A 54 -8.72 -16.58 -1.84
C SER A 54 -9.45 -17.83 -1.31
N ASN A 55 -10.17 -17.69 -0.19
CA ASN A 55 -10.91 -18.76 0.46
C ASN A 55 -12.15 -19.20 -0.35
N SER A 56 -12.45 -20.50 -0.31
CA SER A 56 -13.56 -21.11 -1.06
C SER A 56 -14.96 -20.86 -0.46
N GLY A 57 -15.04 -20.42 0.79
CA GLY A 57 -16.28 -20.06 1.48
C GLY A 57 -16.11 -18.72 2.20
N PRO A 58 -17.19 -17.99 2.53
CA PRO A 58 -17.09 -16.62 3.05
C PRO A 58 -16.35 -16.55 4.40
N PRO A 59 -15.65 -15.44 4.71
CA PRO A 59 -15.11 -15.20 6.04
C PRO A 59 -16.22 -15.17 7.09
N THR A 60 -15.96 -15.74 8.27
CA THR A 60 -16.95 -15.80 9.37
C THR A 60 -16.74 -14.71 10.44
N SER A 61 -15.60 -14.02 10.43
CA SER A 61 -15.24 -13.02 11.43
C SER A 61 -14.30 -11.95 10.87
N LEU A 62 -14.42 -10.72 11.38
CA LEU A 62 -13.49 -9.61 11.18
C LEU A 62 -13.19 -8.99 12.55
N THR A 63 -11.91 -8.76 12.85
CA THR A 63 -11.47 -8.08 14.07
C THR A 63 -10.85 -6.74 13.71
N LEU A 64 -11.31 -5.67 14.36
CA LEU A 64 -10.77 -4.31 14.21
C LEU A 64 -10.03 -3.93 15.49
N GLY A 65 -8.71 -3.75 15.39
CA GLY A 65 -7.89 -3.23 16.49
C GLY A 65 -7.84 -1.70 16.44
N ILE A 66 -8.12 -1.04 17.57
CA ILE A 66 -8.02 0.42 17.71
C ILE A 66 -6.85 0.73 18.66
N GLY A 67 -5.86 1.46 18.15
CA GLY A 67 -4.69 1.91 18.93
C GLY A 67 -4.93 3.20 19.70
N TRP A 68 -3.87 3.69 20.35
CA TRP A 68 -3.82 4.95 21.09
C TRP A 68 -2.63 5.79 20.63
#